data_AF-A0A135TVW2-F1
#
_entry.id   AF-A0A135TVW2-F1
#
_cell.length_a   1.000
_cell.length_b   1.000
_cell.length_c   1.000
_cell.angle_alpha   90.00
_cell.angle_beta   90.00
_cell.angle_gamma   90.00
#
_symmetry.space_group_name_H-M   'P 1'
#
loop_
_entity.id
_entity.type
_entity.pdbx_description
1 polymer ?
#
loop_
_entity_poly.entity_id
_entity_poly.type
_entity_poly.pdbx_seq_one_letter_code
_entity_poly.pdbx_strand_id
1 'polypeptide(L)'
;MPPTPPVAGYGPLPGPSSLARPGYNNMAPPPPRPPHPANAGPSRGPGYDESLRLPPLQTQSSPPLNRDKDISDRPSAHPMTGMGIANPRDRYAQSLEAMIMTIPFWSKLKVLQKISPTLAPPGPTSPEIEIRGAVVAVEGADPRQLEQVGTAVHRSLLGLSEIDLKTWSEGPSTSLSVLSAEDDARMNDTASAGGSSRKSSHSQPNLHASELFSNYMESILKWHVKSREIIKHVSTKPALASDPPPLTRRASEGEGLGSRHSSISVPSKTPVALLPAGFSLTLSDKYACTLPIYDCYAPIDHWQWVSTLWRGIIGPDLVIYVKSVTEEEITHAGAVEFRGHGVMVVRVAHNKSLDEKTERRISFELVEWIRGGSYQEGFGRG
;
A
#
# COMPACT_ATOMS: atom_id res chain seq x y z
N MET A 1 -64.35 5.57 2.43
CA MET A 1 -63.39 4.76 3.19
C MET A 1 -63.30 3.40 2.54
N PRO A 2 -62.16 3.04 1.93
CA PRO A 2 -61.99 1.76 1.27
C PRO A 2 -61.55 0.66 2.27
N PRO A 3 -61.95 -0.61 2.06
CA PRO A 3 -61.61 -1.72 2.92
C PRO A 3 -60.17 -2.20 2.72
N THR A 4 -59.55 -2.60 3.83
CA THR A 4 -58.21 -3.18 3.96
C THR A 4 -58.13 -4.62 3.41
N PRO A 5 -57.05 -5.02 2.71
CA PRO A 5 -56.82 -6.40 2.31
C PRO A 5 -56.20 -7.25 3.43
N PRO A 6 -56.37 -8.58 3.42
CA PRO A 6 -55.96 -9.48 4.51
C PRO A 6 -54.46 -9.83 4.49
N VAL A 7 -53.95 -10.08 5.70
CA VAL A 7 -52.57 -10.47 6.06
C VAL A 7 -52.26 -11.89 5.59
N ALA A 8 -51.17 -12.08 4.85
CA ALA A 8 -50.63 -13.38 4.48
C ALA A 8 -49.74 -13.94 5.60
N GLY A 9 -50.02 -15.17 6.03
CA GLY A 9 -49.29 -15.89 7.08
C GLY A 9 -47.96 -16.47 6.60
N TYR A 10 -47.00 -16.49 7.53
CA TYR A 10 -45.67 -17.09 7.39
C TYR A 10 -45.75 -18.62 7.28
N GLY A 11 -45.12 -19.19 6.25
CA GLY A 11 -44.91 -20.63 6.08
C GLY A 11 -43.44 -21.04 6.35
N PRO A 12 -43.17 -22.26 6.87
CA PRO A 12 -41.84 -22.67 7.32
C PRO A 12 -40.91 -23.17 6.19
N LEU A 13 -39.60 -23.03 6.43
CA LEU A 13 -38.48 -23.40 5.54
C LEU A 13 -38.32 -24.92 5.35
N PRO A 14 -37.96 -25.42 4.15
CA PRO A 14 -37.67 -26.83 3.91
C PRO A 14 -36.22 -27.22 4.29
N GLY A 15 -36.08 -28.24 5.13
CA GLY A 15 -34.80 -28.90 5.43
C GLY A 15 -34.45 -30.02 4.43
N PRO A 16 -33.18 -30.42 4.33
CA PRO A 16 -32.72 -31.40 3.35
C PRO A 16 -32.74 -32.81 3.94
N SER A 17 -33.42 -33.76 3.29
CA SER A 17 -33.03 -35.18 3.17
C SER A 17 -34.16 -36.03 2.61
N SER A 18 -33.90 -36.71 1.50
CA SER A 18 -34.13 -38.16 1.28
C SER A 18 -34.40 -38.44 -0.20
N LEU A 19 -33.51 -39.21 -0.83
CA LEU A 19 -33.91 -40.20 -1.83
C LEU A 19 -32.89 -41.35 -1.79
N ALA A 20 -33.46 -42.55 -1.80
CA ALA A 20 -32.88 -43.78 -1.29
C ALA A 20 -32.20 -44.66 -2.36
N ARG A 21 -31.43 -45.60 -1.84
CA ARG A 21 -30.75 -46.78 -2.45
C ARG A 21 -31.75 -47.75 -3.12
N PRO A 22 -31.28 -48.74 -3.91
CA PRO A 22 -31.30 -50.12 -3.39
C PRO A 22 -30.18 -51.05 -3.89
N GLY A 23 -29.88 -52.10 -3.09
CA GLY A 23 -29.11 -53.29 -3.52
C GLY A 23 -28.21 -53.90 -2.43
N TYR A 24 -28.65 -55.01 -1.82
CA TYR A 24 -27.98 -55.79 -0.76
C TYR A 24 -27.08 -56.90 -1.32
N ASN A 25 -25.96 -57.21 -0.63
CA ASN A 25 -25.52 -58.56 -0.21
C ASN A 25 -24.28 -58.49 0.71
N ASN A 26 -24.21 -59.42 1.65
CA ASN A 26 -23.43 -59.42 2.90
C ASN A 26 -21.94 -59.83 2.80
N MET A 27 -21.16 -59.36 3.80
CA MET A 27 -20.08 -60.01 4.58
C MET A 27 -18.60 -59.53 4.49
N ALA A 28 -18.13 -59.16 5.70
CA ALA A 28 -16.78 -59.17 6.31
C ALA A 28 -15.74 -58.05 6.00
N PRO A 29 -15.21 -57.35 7.05
CA PRO A 29 -14.00 -56.52 6.94
C PRO A 29 -12.70 -57.34 7.18
N PRO A 30 -11.58 -56.98 6.54
CA PRO A 30 -10.29 -57.65 6.71
C PRO A 30 -9.56 -57.30 8.03
N PRO A 31 -8.61 -58.16 8.49
CA PRO A 31 -8.09 -58.17 9.87
C PRO A 31 -6.98 -57.12 10.17
N PRO A 32 -6.70 -56.84 11.46
CA PRO A 32 -5.65 -55.92 11.91
C PRO A 32 -4.24 -56.52 11.81
N ARG A 33 -3.23 -55.67 11.55
CA ARG A 33 -1.82 -56.05 11.34
C ARG A 33 -0.99 -55.98 12.66
N PRO A 34 0.01 -56.86 12.90
CA PRO A 34 0.66 -57.06 14.21
C PRO A 34 1.78 -56.05 14.57
N PRO A 35 2.23 -56.02 15.85
CA PRO A 35 3.18 -55.03 16.39
C PRO A 35 4.64 -55.50 16.36
N HIS A 36 5.61 -54.57 16.33
CA HIS A 36 7.04 -54.83 16.54
C HIS A 36 7.77 -53.58 17.10
N PRO A 37 8.95 -53.72 17.76
CA PRO A 37 9.04 -53.63 19.22
C PRO A 37 9.71 -52.34 19.75
N ALA A 38 9.40 -52.05 21.03
CA ALA A 38 9.99 -51.00 21.83
C ALA A 38 11.41 -51.37 22.31
N ASN A 39 12.34 -50.43 22.17
CA ASN A 39 13.64 -50.47 22.85
C ASN A 39 13.48 -49.92 24.28
N ALA A 40 13.99 -50.67 25.24
CA ALA A 40 13.89 -50.41 26.67
C ALA A 40 14.73 -49.21 27.12
N GLY A 41 14.11 -48.31 27.89
CA GLY A 41 14.75 -47.31 28.76
C GLY A 41 14.33 -47.54 30.22
N PRO A 42 15.09 -47.05 31.22
CA PRO A 42 15.07 -47.59 32.58
C PRO A 42 13.82 -47.19 33.39
N SER A 43 13.27 -48.17 34.11
CA SER A 43 12.17 -48.04 35.08
C SER A 43 12.32 -46.86 36.05
N ARG A 44 11.27 -46.04 36.17
CA ARG A 44 11.01 -45.14 37.30
C ARG A 44 9.52 -45.19 37.66
N GLY A 45 9.22 -45.22 38.96
CA GLY A 45 7.95 -45.68 39.56
C GLY A 45 6.67 -44.86 39.25
N PRO A 46 5.52 -45.30 39.80
CA PRO A 46 4.20 -44.85 39.37
C PRO A 46 3.80 -43.57 40.12
N GLY A 47 3.66 -42.45 39.40
CA GLY A 47 3.14 -41.21 39.99
C GLY A 47 3.55 -39.90 39.33
N TYR A 48 3.91 -39.88 38.04
CA TYR A 48 4.16 -38.62 37.34
C TYR A 48 3.01 -38.30 36.38
N ASP A 49 2.48 -37.08 36.48
CA ASP A 49 1.51 -36.50 35.55
C ASP A 49 2.24 -36.01 34.30
N GLU A 50 1.98 -36.64 33.16
CA GLU A 50 2.64 -36.41 31.88
C GLU A 50 2.14 -35.13 31.17
N SER A 51 1.13 -34.44 31.72
CA SER A 51 0.61 -33.16 31.19
C SER A 51 1.44 -31.92 31.55
N LEU A 52 2.42 -32.05 32.45
CA LEU A 52 3.31 -30.97 32.89
C LEU A 52 4.70 -30.99 32.23
N ARG A 53 4.87 -31.70 31.10
CA ARG A 53 6.11 -31.62 30.34
C ARG A 53 6.09 -30.41 29.43
N LEU A 54 6.93 -29.43 29.76
CA LEU A 54 7.30 -28.37 28.83
C LEU A 54 7.92 -28.98 27.57
N PRO A 55 7.63 -28.44 26.37
CA PRO A 55 8.34 -28.85 25.16
C PRO A 55 9.85 -28.64 25.37
N PRO A 56 10.70 -29.55 24.85
CA PRO A 56 12.14 -29.43 25.04
C PRO A 56 12.63 -28.11 24.46
N LEU A 57 13.25 -27.28 25.30
CA LEU A 57 14.03 -26.13 24.88
C LEU A 57 15.15 -26.64 23.96
N GLN A 58 15.08 -26.32 22.67
CA GLN A 58 16.17 -26.53 21.73
C GLN A 58 17.32 -25.58 22.10
N THR A 59 18.16 -26.01 23.05
CA THR A 59 19.48 -25.41 23.24
C THR A 59 20.35 -25.84 22.06
N GLN A 60 20.66 -24.89 21.19
CA GLN A 60 21.70 -25.08 20.16
C GLN A 60 22.99 -25.47 20.87
N SER A 61 23.44 -26.70 20.62
CA SER A 61 24.73 -27.21 21.05
C SER A 61 25.81 -26.63 20.13
N SER A 62 26.72 -25.84 20.70
CA SER A 62 27.95 -25.43 20.03
C SER A 62 28.81 -26.67 19.72
N PRO A 63 29.48 -26.75 18.57
CA PRO A 63 30.36 -27.87 18.26
C PRO A 63 31.67 -27.80 19.07
N PRO A 64 32.31 -28.94 19.37
CA PRO A 64 33.52 -28.99 20.18
C PRO A 64 34.75 -28.50 19.38
N LEU A 65 35.58 -27.68 20.04
CA LEU A 65 36.92 -27.31 19.59
C LEU A 65 37.83 -28.55 19.64
N ASN A 66 38.19 -29.07 18.47
CA ASN A 66 39.34 -29.94 18.32
C ASN A 66 40.61 -29.14 18.61
N ARG A 67 41.37 -29.63 19.58
CA ARG A 67 42.67 -29.11 20.00
C ARG A 67 43.72 -30.04 19.41
N ASP A 68 44.41 -29.58 18.38
CA ASP A 68 45.70 -30.12 17.98
C ASP A 68 46.74 -29.01 17.80
N LYS A 69 47.96 -29.34 18.22
CA LYS A 69 49.17 -28.52 18.30
C LYS A 69 49.81 -28.40 16.92
N ASP A 70 50.34 -27.22 16.59
CA ASP A 70 51.74 -26.99 16.15
C ASP A 70 51.93 -25.49 15.80
N ILE A 71 52.81 -24.79 16.52
CA ILE A 71 54.19 -24.38 16.14
C ILE A 71 54.22 -23.27 15.07
N SER A 72 54.70 -22.10 15.53
CA SER A 72 55.37 -21.00 14.83
C SER A 72 54.93 -20.66 13.39
N ASP A 73 54.28 -19.51 13.23
CA ASP A 73 54.94 -18.38 12.56
C ASP A 73 54.10 -17.10 12.64
N ARG A 74 54.77 -16.03 13.06
CA ARG A 74 54.27 -14.66 13.11
C ARG A 74 54.62 -13.98 11.80
N PRO A 75 53.69 -13.20 11.21
CA PRO A 75 54.07 -11.83 10.93
C PRO A 75 53.00 -10.81 11.36
N SER A 76 53.53 -9.80 12.04
CA SER A 76 53.17 -8.37 12.00
C SER A 76 51.72 -7.94 11.82
N ALA A 77 51.25 -7.28 12.87
CA ALA A 77 50.02 -6.51 12.94
C ALA A 77 49.94 -5.43 11.85
N HIS A 78 48.92 -5.53 11.00
CA HIS A 78 48.28 -4.39 10.36
C HIS A 78 46.91 -4.20 11.02
N PRO A 79 46.54 -2.99 11.49
CA PRO A 79 45.19 -2.74 11.95
C PRO A 79 44.27 -2.68 10.73
N MET A 80 43.57 -3.78 10.45
CA MET A 80 42.46 -3.77 9.50
C MET A 80 41.29 -3.05 10.16
N THR A 81 41.22 -1.74 9.93
CA THR A 81 40.00 -0.95 10.06
C THR A 81 38.93 -1.55 9.15
N GLY A 82 37.98 -2.30 9.70
CA GLY A 82 36.88 -2.84 8.90
C GLY A 82 36.06 -3.91 9.58
N MET A 83 35.06 -3.50 10.36
CA MET A 83 33.68 -4.00 10.32
C MET A 83 32.92 -3.32 11.44
N GLY A 84 32.03 -2.39 11.07
CA GLY A 84 31.16 -1.71 12.01
C GLY A 84 30.34 -2.73 12.80
N ILE A 85 30.35 -2.58 14.12
CA ILE A 85 29.39 -3.26 14.99
C ILE A 85 28.02 -2.64 14.65
N ALA A 86 27.34 -3.20 13.64
CA ALA A 86 25.96 -2.84 13.35
C ALA A 86 25.15 -3.12 14.61
N ASN A 87 24.46 -2.09 15.11
CA ASN A 87 23.68 -2.16 16.33
C ASN A 87 22.64 -3.29 16.15
N PRO A 88 22.36 -4.16 17.16
CA PRO A 88 21.36 -5.23 17.02
C PRO A 88 20.00 -4.76 16.50
N ARG A 89 19.66 -3.48 16.75
CA ARG A 89 18.45 -2.82 16.23
C ARG A 89 18.48 -2.61 14.72
N ASP A 90 19.61 -2.19 14.16
CA ASP A 90 19.75 -1.96 12.72
C ASP A 90 19.59 -3.30 11.97
N ARG A 91 20.10 -4.39 12.57
CA ARG A 91 19.90 -5.75 12.03
C ARG A 91 18.44 -6.19 12.10
N TYR A 92 17.73 -5.87 13.18
CA TYR A 92 16.30 -6.17 13.30
C TYR A 92 15.48 -5.39 12.26
N ALA A 93 15.74 -4.09 12.10
CA ALA A 93 15.06 -3.25 11.12
C ALA A 93 15.30 -3.76 9.68
N GLN A 94 16.54 -4.10 9.34
CA GLN A 94 16.88 -4.70 8.03
C GLN A 94 16.18 -6.05 7.82
N SER A 95 16.08 -6.89 8.86
CA SER A 95 15.36 -8.16 8.79
C SER A 95 13.86 -7.96 8.62
N LEU A 96 13.27 -6.96 9.30
CA LEU A 96 11.86 -6.61 9.19
C LEU A 96 11.54 -6.13 7.78
N GLU A 97 12.34 -5.20 7.26
CA GLU A 97 12.25 -4.72 5.88
C GLU A 97 12.30 -5.89 4.89
N ALA A 98 13.28 -6.78 5.03
CA ALA A 98 13.38 -7.97 4.18
C ALA A 98 12.11 -8.83 4.22
N MET A 99 11.56 -9.08 5.42
CA MET A 99 10.31 -9.85 5.57
C MET A 99 9.11 -9.15 4.91
N ILE A 100 8.95 -7.85 5.11
CA ILE A 100 7.84 -7.09 4.50
C ILE A 100 7.97 -7.04 2.97
N MET A 101 9.18 -6.91 2.46
CA MET A 101 9.45 -6.89 1.02
C MET A 101 9.27 -8.28 0.38
N THR A 102 9.29 -9.38 1.16
CA THR A 102 8.94 -10.72 0.64
C THR A 102 7.45 -10.93 0.40
N ILE A 103 6.58 -10.10 0.99
CA ILE A 103 5.13 -10.18 0.76
C ILE A 103 4.89 -9.83 -0.72
N PRO A 104 4.26 -10.73 -1.51
CA PRO A 104 4.12 -10.51 -2.95
C PRO A 104 3.35 -9.22 -3.26
N PHE A 105 3.89 -8.42 -4.18
CA PHE A 105 3.27 -7.18 -4.66
C PHE A 105 1.78 -7.36 -4.99
N TRP A 106 1.44 -8.44 -5.71
CA TRP A 106 0.05 -8.71 -6.11
C TRP A 106 -0.89 -8.91 -4.93
N SER A 107 -0.39 -9.51 -3.85
CA SER A 107 -1.15 -9.67 -2.62
C SER A 107 -1.37 -8.32 -1.94
N LYS A 108 -0.31 -7.51 -1.84
CA LYS A 108 -0.39 -6.15 -1.28
C LYS A 108 -1.37 -5.26 -2.05
N LEU A 109 -1.24 -5.22 -3.37
CA LEU A 109 -2.10 -4.41 -4.22
C LEU A 109 -3.57 -4.83 -4.11
N LYS A 110 -3.87 -6.13 -4.11
CA LYS A 110 -5.25 -6.63 -3.92
C LYS A 110 -5.84 -6.24 -2.58
N VAL A 111 -5.03 -6.18 -1.52
CA VAL A 111 -5.47 -5.70 -0.20
C VAL A 111 -5.78 -4.21 -0.27
N LEU A 112 -4.89 -3.40 -0.84
CA LEU A 112 -5.08 -1.96 -0.97
C LEU A 112 -6.28 -1.58 -1.83
N GLN A 113 -6.52 -2.29 -2.95
CA GLN A 113 -7.71 -2.08 -3.79
C GLN A 113 -9.03 -2.33 -3.04
N LYS A 114 -9.04 -3.21 -2.03
CA LYS A 114 -10.21 -3.43 -1.17
C LYS A 114 -10.35 -2.34 -0.10
N ILE A 115 -9.24 -1.81 0.41
CA ILE A 115 -9.21 -0.78 1.46
C ILE A 115 -9.56 0.59 0.89
N SER A 116 -8.96 0.93 -0.24
CA SER A 116 -9.02 2.20 -0.96
C SER A 116 -9.43 1.89 -2.41
N PRO A 117 -10.74 1.72 -2.67
CA PRO A 117 -11.23 1.44 -4.01
C PRO A 117 -11.16 2.68 -4.91
N THR A 118 -11.18 2.46 -6.22
CA THR A 118 -11.35 3.52 -7.22
C THR A 118 -12.67 4.27 -7.02
N LEU A 119 -12.79 5.44 -7.64
CA LEU A 119 -14.05 6.17 -7.62
C LEU A 119 -15.16 5.28 -8.19
N ALA A 120 -16.23 5.09 -7.41
CA ALA A 120 -17.39 4.32 -7.82
C ALA A 120 -18.40 5.21 -8.57
N PRO A 121 -19.19 4.65 -9.50
CA PRO A 121 -20.31 5.37 -10.11
C PRO A 121 -21.26 5.96 -9.07
N PRO A 122 -21.88 7.12 -9.35
CA PRO A 122 -22.78 7.76 -8.41
C PRO A 122 -24.02 6.87 -8.19
N GLY A 123 -24.46 6.78 -6.93
CA GLY A 123 -25.71 6.08 -6.62
C GLY A 123 -26.95 6.87 -7.08
N PRO A 124 -28.15 6.27 -7.08
CA PRO A 124 -29.38 6.92 -7.58
C PRO A 124 -29.74 8.27 -6.94
N THR A 125 -29.26 8.51 -5.72
CA THR A 125 -29.51 9.73 -4.94
C THR A 125 -28.28 10.64 -4.85
N SER A 126 -27.16 10.26 -5.47
CA SER A 126 -25.93 11.05 -5.47
C SER A 126 -26.00 12.13 -6.56
N PRO A 127 -25.33 13.29 -6.37
CA PRO A 127 -25.16 14.25 -7.44
C PRO A 127 -24.54 13.60 -8.68
N GLU A 128 -24.95 14.06 -9.85
CA GLU A 128 -24.39 13.58 -11.12
C GLU A 128 -22.90 13.93 -11.22
N ILE A 129 -22.11 12.99 -11.73
CA ILE A 129 -20.69 13.22 -12.02
C ILE A 129 -20.62 13.82 -13.42
N GLU A 130 -20.20 15.09 -13.50
CA GLU A 130 -20.23 15.85 -14.74
C GLU A 130 -19.22 15.36 -15.79
N ILE A 131 -18.09 14.83 -15.32
CA ILE A 131 -17.03 14.23 -16.12
C ILE A 131 -16.33 13.16 -15.29
N ARG A 132 -15.86 12.07 -15.91
CA ARG A 132 -14.99 11.09 -15.25
C ARG A 132 -13.60 11.14 -15.89
N GLY A 133 -12.65 11.65 -15.12
CA GLY A 133 -11.20 11.63 -15.39
C GLY A 133 -10.53 10.35 -14.91
N ALA A 134 -9.20 10.22 -15.04
CA ALA A 134 -8.45 9.06 -14.57
C ALA A 134 -7.58 9.39 -13.35
N VAL A 135 -7.38 8.42 -12.45
CA VAL A 135 -6.40 8.48 -11.35
C VAL A 135 -5.28 7.47 -11.63
N VAL A 136 -4.06 7.96 -11.82
CA VAL A 136 -2.88 7.16 -12.17
C VAL A 136 -1.83 7.29 -11.08
N ALA A 137 -1.41 6.16 -10.49
CA ALA A 137 -0.35 6.14 -9.49
C ALA A 137 0.87 5.38 -10.00
N VAL A 138 2.06 5.92 -9.77
CA VAL A 138 3.33 5.23 -9.99
C VAL A 138 3.81 4.71 -8.64
N GLU A 139 4.03 3.41 -8.55
CA GLU A 139 4.36 2.69 -7.32
C GLU A 139 5.61 1.85 -7.54
N GLY A 140 6.47 1.70 -6.52
CA GLY A 140 7.69 0.92 -6.67
C GLY A 140 8.54 0.91 -5.41
N ALA A 141 9.33 -0.15 -5.24
CA ALA A 141 10.20 -0.31 -4.07
C ALA A 141 11.51 0.47 -4.19
N ASP A 142 12.06 0.60 -5.40
CA ASP A 142 13.31 1.35 -5.65
C ASP A 142 12.99 2.85 -5.88
N PRO A 143 13.42 3.76 -4.98
CA PRO A 143 13.05 5.18 -5.08
C PRO A 143 13.61 5.88 -6.32
N ARG A 144 14.78 5.45 -6.81
CA ARG A 144 15.44 6.06 -7.97
C ARG A 144 14.70 5.70 -9.26
N GLN A 145 14.38 4.42 -9.43
CA GLN A 145 13.62 3.93 -10.57
C GLN A 145 12.18 4.48 -10.54
N LEU A 146 11.58 4.56 -9.34
CA LEU A 146 10.28 5.19 -9.13
C LEU A 146 10.26 6.65 -9.61
N GLU A 147 11.24 7.46 -9.19
CA GLU A 147 11.37 8.86 -9.60
C GLU A 147 11.55 9.02 -11.11
N GLN A 148 12.39 8.16 -11.73
CA GLN A 148 12.63 8.19 -13.17
C GLN A 148 11.35 7.88 -13.97
N VAL A 149 10.65 6.81 -13.61
CA VAL A 149 9.39 6.43 -14.26
C VAL A 149 8.31 7.48 -14.00
N GLY A 150 8.19 7.98 -12.77
CA GLY A 150 7.26 9.06 -12.42
C GLY A 150 7.49 10.32 -13.24
N THR A 151 8.75 10.71 -13.43
CA THR A 151 9.14 11.86 -14.25
C THR A 151 8.83 11.64 -15.74
N ALA A 152 9.14 10.45 -16.25
CA ALA A 152 8.83 10.06 -17.63
C ALA A 152 7.32 10.11 -17.90
N VAL A 153 6.52 9.53 -17.01
CA VAL A 153 5.04 9.55 -17.08
C VAL A 153 4.53 10.99 -17.05
N HIS A 154 4.97 11.80 -16.09
CA HIS A 154 4.58 13.21 -16.00
C HIS A 154 4.89 13.98 -17.28
N ARG A 155 6.11 13.85 -17.82
CA ARG A 155 6.52 14.49 -19.07
C ARG A 155 5.66 14.05 -20.25
N SER A 156 5.35 12.76 -20.35
CA SER A 156 4.56 12.20 -21.45
C SER A 156 3.13 12.77 -21.49
N LEU A 157 2.52 13.01 -20.33
CA LEU A 157 1.16 13.52 -20.23
C LEU A 157 1.08 15.04 -20.35
N LEU A 158 2.07 15.78 -19.83
CA LEU A 158 2.06 17.24 -19.79
C LEU A 158 2.01 17.87 -21.19
N GLY A 159 2.56 17.20 -22.21
CA GLY A 159 2.59 17.68 -23.58
C GLY A 159 1.29 17.49 -24.38
N LEU A 160 0.27 16.84 -23.81
CA LEU A 160 -0.93 16.43 -24.55
C LEU A 160 -2.06 17.46 -24.39
N SER A 161 -2.53 18.01 -25.51
CA SER A 161 -3.60 19.02 -25.53
C SER A 161 -4.96 18.49 -25.07
N GLU A 162 -5.17 17.17 -25.16
CA GLU A 162 -6.40 16.47 -24.79
C GLU A 162 -6.52 16.17 -23.29
N ILE A 163 -5.44 16.37 -22.51
CA ILE A 163 -5.38 16.04 -21.08
C ILE A 163 -5.36 17.31 -20.23
N ASP A 164 -6.15 17.31 -19.16
CA ASP A 164 -6.05 18.26 -18.05
C ASP A 164 -5.33 17.58 -16.87
N LEU A 165 -4.00 17.69 -16.88
CA LEU A 165 -3.11 17.00 -15.96
C LEU A 165 -2.94 17.80 -14.66
N LYS A 166 -3.16 17.14 -13.52
CA LYS A 166 -2.75 17.66 -12.21
C LYS A 166 -2.02 16.58 -11.43
N THR A 167 -1.01 17.00 -10.67
CA THR A 167 -0.08 16.10 -9.97
C THR A 167 -0.22 16.23 -8.45
N TRP A 168 -0.20 15.10 -7.74
CA TRP A 168 -0.17 15.03 -6.29
C TRP A 168 0.99 14.15 -5.82
N SER A 169 1.73 14.60 -4.82
CA SER A 169 2.83 13.85 -4.21
C SER A 169 2.80 13.95 -2.70
N GLU A 170 3.58 13.15 -1.99
CA GLU A 170 3.93 13.46 -0.60
C GLU A 170 4.57 14.86 -0.56
N GLY A 171 4.08 15.73 0.34
CA GLY A 171 4.69 17.06 0.50
C GLY A 171 6.03 16.93 1.25
N PRO A 172 6.88 17.97 1.27
CA PRO A 172 8.02 17.97 2.18
C PRO A 172 7.51 17.76 3.62
N SER A 173 8.12 16.82 4.33
CA SER A 173 7.83 16.55 5.74
C SER A 173 8.27 17.74 6.58
N THR A 174 7.36 18.65 6.89
CA THR A 174 7.57 19.68 7.90
C THR A 174 7.50 19.01 9.27
N SER A 175 8.67 18.67 9.83
CA SER A 175 8.78 18.24 11.23
C SER A 175 8.13 19.28 12.14
N LEU A 176 7.09 18.89 12.87
CA LEU A 176 6.42 19.74 13.86
C LEU A 176 7.30 19.90 15.11
N SER A 177 8.34 20.72 15.03
CA SER A 177 9.15 21.11 16.18
C SER A 177 8.60 22.33 16.94
N VAL A 178 7.33 22.71 16.74
CA VAL A 178 6.81 24.02 17.18
C VAL A 178 5.74 23.98 18.29
N LEU A 179 5.23 22.83 18.73
CA LEU A 179 4.17 22.80 19.76
C LEU A 179 4.59 22.28 21.16
N SER A 180 5.89 22.27 21.50
CA SER A 180 6.36 21.83 22.84
C SER A 180 7.26 22.84 23.56
N ALA A 181 7.19 24.13 23.21
CA ALA A 181 8.13 25.13 23.73
C ALA A 181 7.54 26.14 24.74
N GLU A 182 6.32 25.95 25.26
CA GLU A 182 5.70 27.02 26.07
C GLU A 182 5.05 26.62 27.40
N ASP A 183 5.27 25.42 27.95
CA ASP A 183 4.66 25.09 29.25
C ASP A 183 5.50 24.21 30.19
N ASP A 184 6.79 24.54 30.38
CA ASP A 184 7.49 24.06 31.57
C ASP A 184 8.59 25.02 32.02
N ALA A 185 8.17 26.18 32.53
CA ALA A 185 9.09 27.18 33.06
C ALA A 185 8.57 27.81 34.35
N ARG A 186 8.24 27.03 35.39
CA ARG A 186 8.30 27.47 36.81
C ARG A 186 8.37 26.32 37.80
N MET A 187 9.59 25.86 38.12
CA MET A 187 10.03 25.60 39.50
C MET A 187 11.44 25.01 39.47
N ASN A 188 12.45 25.78 39.88
CA ASN A 188 13.38 25.42 40.96
C ASN A 188 14.52 26.44 40.99
N ASP A 189 14.44 27.38 41.93
CA ASP A 189 15.58 28.20 42.34
C ASP A 189 16.17 27.56 43.60
N THR A 190 17.30 26.87 43.48
CA THR A 190 18.35 26.88 44.51
C THR A 190 19.64 26.22 44.02
N ALA A 191 20.74 26.92 44.32
CA ALA A 191 22.08 26.76 43.81
C ALA A 191 22.82 25.44 44.14
N SER A 192 23.69 25.03 43.22
CA SER A 192 25.14 24.75 43.43
C SER A 192 25.67 23.39 42.93
N ALA A 193 26.86 23.51 42.31
CA ALA A 193 27.96 22.55 42.19
C ALA A 193 27.94 21.51 41.05
N GLY A 194 28.63 21.86 39.95
CA GLY A 194 29.75 21.10 39.39
C GLY A 194 29.57 19.61 39.07
N GLY A 195 29.42 19.29 37.78
CA GLY A 195 29.55 17.92 37.28
C GLY A 195 29.51 17.85 35.75
N SER A 196 30.69 17.78 35.13
CA SER A 196 30.84 17.54 33.70
C SER A 196 30.53 16.09 33.33
N SER A 197 29.79 15.92 32.24
CA SER A 197 29.81 14.77 31.32
C SER A 197 29.34 13.41 31.86
N ARG A 198 28.12 13.05 31.44
CA ARG A 198 27.75 11.83 30.66
C ARG A 198 26.22 11.71 30.68
N LYS A 199 25.54 12.43 29.79
CA LYS A 199 24.13 12.14 29.48
C LYS A 199 24.11 10.79 28.75
N SER A 200 23.78 9.74 29.48
CA SER A 200 23.48 8.43 28.93
C SER A 200 22.27 8.56 28.01
N SER A 201 22.47 8.24 26.74
CA SER A 201 21.46 8.18 25.68
C SER A 201 20.56 6.94 25.80
N HIS A 202 20.00 6.70 26.99
CA HIS A 202 19.28 5.46 27.30
C HIS A 202 17.75 5.60 27.41
N SER A 203 17.19 6.82 27.24
CA SER A 203 15.75 7.08 27.34
C SER A 203 15.06 7.49 26.03
N GLN A 204 15.75 7.41 24.88
CA GLN A 204 15.27 7.96 23.60
C GLN A 204 14.52 7.01 22.62
N PRO A 205 14.35 5.68 22.81
CA PRO A 205 13.78 4.81 21.78
C PRO A 205 12.26 4.99 21.58
N ASN A 206 11.51 5.29 22.65
CA ASN A 206 10.07 5.51 22.55
C ASN A 206 9.72 6.83 21.85
N LEU A 207 10.58 7.86 21.99
CA LEU A 207 10.35 9.15 21.36
C LEU A 207 10.46 9.06 19.82
N HIS A 208 11.47 8.36 19.32
CA HIS A 208 11.66 8.16 17.87
C HIS A 208 10.53 7.31 17.25
N ALA A 209 10.08 6.26 17.93
CA ALA A 209 8.94 5.46 17.47
C ALA A 209 7.64 6.28 17.42
N SER A 210 7.42 7.11 18.44
CA SER A 210 6.28 8.02 18.49
C SER A 210 6.33 9.06 17.37
N GLU A 211 7.51 9.59 17.04
CA GLU A 211 7.71 10.54 15.94
C GLU A 211 7.44 9.90 14.58
N LEU A 212 7.97 8.70 14.31
CA LEU A 212 7.70 7.96 13.07
C LEU A 212 6.20 7.67 12.89
N PHE A 213 5.51 7.27 13.96
CA PHE A 213 4.07 7.05 13.93
C PHE A 213 3.31 8.35 13.67
N SER A 214 3.69 9.44 14.33
CA SER A 214 3.08 10.75 14.12
C SER A 214 3.25 11.24 12.69
N ASN A 215 4.45 11.06 12.12
CA ASN A 215 4.74 11.37 10.72
C ASN A 215 3.85 10.57 9.76
N TYR A 216 3.61 9.29 10.05
CA TYR A 216 2.71 8.48 9.22
C TYR A 216 1.27 8.97 9.30
N MET A 217 0.77 9.22 10.51
CA MET A 217 -0.59 9.74 10.73
C MET A 217 -0.79 11.09 10.03
N GLU A 218 0.20 11.98 10.09
CA GLU A 218 0.17 13.26 9.39
C GLU A 218 0.09 13.06 7.87
N SER A 219 0.90 12.15 7.31
CA SER A 219 0.84 11.80 5.89
C SER A 219 -0.54 11.26 5.50
N ILE A 220 -1.13 10.35 6.28
CA ILE A 220 -2.49 9.84 6.02
C ILE A 220 -3.53 10.96 6.04
N LEU A 221 -3.48 11.86 7.03
CA LEU A 221 -4.40 13.00 7.10
C LEU A 221 -4.26 13.92 5.88
N LYS A 222 -3.03 14.20 5.44
CA LYS A 222 -2.77 14.96 4.20
C LYS A 222 -3.38 14.25 2.99
N TRP A 223 -3.27 12.92 2.89
CA TRP A 223 -3.86 12.16 1.79
C TRP A 223 -5.38 12.15 1.79
N HIS A 224 -6.05 12.18 2.95
CA HIS A 224 -7.50 12.38 3.00
C HIS A 224 -7.91 13.74 2.42
N VAL A 225 -7.15 14.81 2.69
CA VAL A 225 -7.40 16.13 2.09
C VAL A 225 -7.20 16.07 0.58
N LYS A 226 -6.04 15.58 0.12
CA LYS A 226 -5.73 15.43 -1.31
C LYS A 226 -6.76 14.56 -2.02
N SER A 227 -7.26 13.50 -1.40
CA SER A 227 -8.28 12.63 -1.97
C SER A 227 -9.53 13.38 -2.40
N ARG A 228 -9.99 14.36 -1.59
CA ARG A 228 -11.16 15.17 -1.95
C ARG A 228 -10.88 16.08 -3.14
N GLU A 229 -9.67 16.61 -3.21
CA GLU A 229 -9.23 17.43 -4.35
C GLU A 229 -9.07 16.60 -5.64
N ILE A 230 -8.52 15.38 -5.51
CA ILE A 230 -8.39 14.42 -6.62
C ILE A 230 -9.77 14.07 -7.13
N ILE A 231 -10.69 13.66 -6.25
CA ILE A 231 -12.08 13.34 -6.61
C ILE A 231 -12.70 14.51 -7.37
N LYS A 232 -12.63 15.72 -6.80
CA LYS A 232 -13.17 16.93 -7.45
C LYS A 232 -12.57 17.17 -8.84
N HIS A 233 -11.25 17.01 -8.99
CA HIS A 233 -10.57 17.17 -10.29
C HIS A 233 -11.05 16.17 -11.33
N VAL A 234 -11.23 14.91 -10.94
CA VAL A 234 -11.63 13.84 -11.87
C VAL A 234 -13.15 13.68 -11.99
N SER A 235 -13.96 14.45 -11.26
CA SER A 235 -15.43 14.34 -11.26
C SER A 235 -16.18 15.59 -11.79
N THR A 236 -15.51 16.74 -11.86
CA THR A 236 -16.16 18.04 -12.11
C THR A 236 -15.59 18.71 -13.36
N LYS A 237 -16.43 19.32 -14.20
CA LYS A 237 -15.95 20.05 -15.37
C LYS A 237 -15.23 21.33 -14.90
N PRO A 238 -14.09 21.70 -15.50
CA PRO A 238 -13.48 23.00 -15.27
C PRO A 238 -14.53 24.07 -15.63
N ALA A 239 -14.93 24.88 -14.65
CA ALA A 239 -15.81 26.01 -14.92
C ALA A 239 -15.05 26.95 -15.88
N LEU A 240 -15.44 26.94 -17.16
CA LEU A 240 -15.11 28.04 -18.05
C LEU A 240 -15.55 29.31 -17.34
N ALA A 241 -14.61 30.25 -17.21
CA ALA A 241 -14.76 31.50 -16.47
C ALA A 241 -16.20 31.99 -16.53
N SER A 242 -16.82 32.10 -15.35
CA SER A 242 -18.16 32.63 -15.12
C SER A 242 -18.49 33.71 -16.14
N ASP A 243 -19.46 33.46 -17.00
CA ASP A 243 -20.18 34.53 -17.66
C ASP A 243 -20.59 35.54 -16.56
N PRO A 244 -20.32 36.84 -16.73
CA PRO A 244 -20.73 37.82 -15.75
C PRO A 244 -22.26 37.72 -15.56
N PRO A 245 -22.77 37.90 -14.33
CA PRO A 245 -24.20 37.81 -14.08
C PRO A 245 -24.93 38.77 -15.02
N PRO A 246 -26.10 38.38 -15.57
CA PRO A 246 -26.85 39.27 -16.44
C PRO A 246 -27.24 40.49 -15.61
N LEU A 247 -26.56 41.62 -15.88
CA LEU A 247 -27.01 42.92 -15.39
C LEU A 247 -28.45 43.08 -15.89
N THR A 248 -29.35 43.22 -14.95
CA THR A 248 -30.77 43.51 -15.12
C THR A 248 -30.94 44.79 -15.95
N ARG A 249 -30.93 44.67 -17.28
CA ARG A 249 -31.31 45.76 -18.18
C ARG A 249 -32.83 45.75 -18.31
N ARG A 250 -33.45 46.66 -17.56
CA ARG A 250 -34.87 47.01 -17.69
C ARG A 250 -35.12 47.65 -19.07
N ALA A 251 -36.21 47.21 -19.71
CA ALA A 251 -36.98 47.81 -20.81
C ALA A 251 -36.33 47.93 -22.21
N SER A 252 -36.87 47.22 -23.20
CA SER A 252 -37.82 47.78 -24.19
C SER A 252 -38.28 46.70 -25.17
N GLU A 253 -39.55 46.77 -25.57
CA GLU A 253 -40.20 45.90 -26.55
C GLU A 253 -39.57 46.05 -27.95
N GLY A 254 -39.50 44.94 -28.70
CA GLY A 254 -39.14 44.95 -30.12
C GLY A 254 -38.69 43.56 -30.63
N GLU A 255 -39.43 43.03 -31.60
CA GLU A 255 -39.19 41.77 -32.30
C GLU A 255 -37.79 41.63 -32.92
N GLY A 256 -37.29 40.39 -33.07
CA GLY A 256 -36.12 40.13 -33.91
C GLY A 256 -35.50 38.73 -33.77
N LEU A 257 -35.81 37.87 -34.75
CA LEU A 257 -35.14 36.64 -35.22
C LEU A 257 -34.23 35.86 -34.25
N GLY A 258 -34.60 34.58 -34.07
CA GLY A 258 -33.79 33.56 -33.43
C GLY A 258 -32.41 33.40 -34.06
N SER A 259 -31.39 33.91 -33.36
CA SER A 259 -30.00 33.52 -33.55
C SER A 259 -29.75 32.25 -32.74
N ARG A 260 -29.80 31.10 -33.39
CA ARG A 260 -29.21 29.86 -32.86
C ARG A 260 -27.70 30.07 -32.80
N HIS A 261 -27.21 30.62 -31.69
CA HIS A 261 -25.80 30.50 -31.34
C HIS A 261 -25.51 29.02 -31.14
N SER A 262 -24.97 28.39 -32.20
CA SER A 262 -24.18 27.18 -32.07
C SER A 262 -22.99 27.56 -31.20
N SER A 263 -23.10 27.33 -29.90
CA SER A 263 -21.95 27.34 -29.01
C SER A 263 -21.04 26.22 -29.52
N ILE A 264 -19.94 26.63 -30.16
CA ILE A 264 -18.84 25.73 -30.48
C ILE A 264 -18.35 25.24 -29.12
N SER A 265 -18.79 24.04 -28.73
CA SER A 265 -18.29 23.39 -27.52
C SER A 265 -16.82 23.07 -27.77
N VAL A 266 -15.95 23.78 -27.06
CA VAL A 266 -14.53 23.41 -27.01
C VAL A 266 -14.49 21.98 -26.46
N PRO A 267 -13.80 21.03 -27.11
CA PRO A 267 -13.72 19.67 -26.59
C PRO A 267 -13.15 19.72 -25.17
N SER A 268 -13.91 19.21 -24.19
CA SER A 268 -13.47 19.17 -22.80
C SER A 268 -12.29 18.21 -22.69
N LYS A 269 -11.16 18.70 -22.18
CA LYS A 269 -9.99 17.87 -21.89
C LYS A 269 -10.33 16.79 -20.86
N THR A 270 -9.70 15.63 -20.97
CA THR A 270 -9.83 14.55 -20.00
C THR A 270 -9.04 14.89 -18.75
N PRO A 271 -9.67 15.02 -17.57
CA PRO A 271 -8.93 15.25 -16.34
C PRO A 271 -8.13 14.02 -15.96
N VAL A 272 -6.83 14.18 -15.69
CA VAL A 272 -5.96 13.10 -15.22
C VAL A 272 -5.27 13.54 -13.94
N ALA A 273 -5.50 12.79 -12.87
CA ALA A 273 -4.78 12.94 -11.61
C ALA A 273 -3.60 11.98 -11.57
N LEU A 274 -2.39 12.53 -11.51
CA LEU A 274 -1.15 11.77 -11.48
C LEU A 274 -0.51 11.80 -10.09
N LEU A 275 -0.11 10.62 -9.62
CA LEU A 275 0.65 10.43 -8.38
C LEU A 275 2.01 9.79 -8.72
N PRO A 276 3.03 10.60 -9.09
CA PRO A 276 4.24 10.09 -9.73
C PRO A 276 5.32 9.61 -8.76
N ALA A 277 5.18 9.88 -7.45
CA ALA A 277 6.24 9.74 -6.47
C ALA A 277 5.89 8.73 -5.35
N GLY A 278 5.21 7.63 -5.72
CA GLY A 278 4.68 6.67 -4.76
C GLY A 278 3.35 7.13 -4.16
N PHE A 279 2.47 6.16 -3.91
CA PHE A 279 1.16 6.38 -3.31
C PHE A 279 0.91 5.33 -2.21
N SER A 280 -0.28 4.73 -2.14
CA SER A 280 -0.70 3.91 -1.02
C SER A 280 0.16 2.68 -0.81
N LEU A 281 0.63 2.05 -1.89
CA LEU A 281 1.49 0.88 -1.77
C LEU A 281 2.90 1.25 -1.32
N THR A 282 3.56 2.18 -2.03
CA THR A 282 4.95 2.59 -1.71
C THR A 282 5.03 3.16 -0.30
N LEU A 283 4.05 3.98 0.09
CA LEU A 283 4.03 4.57 1.42
C LEU A 283 3.71 3.53 2.49
N SER A 284 2.77 2.61 2.28
CA SER A 284 2.55 1.51 3.24
C SER A 284 3.78 0.63 3.40
N ASP A 285 4.50 0.30 2.33
CA ASP A 285 5.77 -0.43 2.41
C ASP A 285 6.81 0.35 3.21
N LYS A 286 7.02 1.63 2.87
CA LYS A 286 7.96 2.52 3.56
C LYS A 286 7.67 2.57 5.05
N TYR A 287 6.44 2.89 5.44
CA TYR A 287 6.11 3.09 6.86
C TYR A 287 6.12 1.78 7.64
N ALA A 288 5.63 0.67 7.06
CA ALA A 288 5.69 -0.64 7.71
C ALA A 288 7.13 -1.13 7.95
N CYS A 289 8.09 -0.76 7.09
CA CYS A 289 9.50 -1.09 7.30
C CYS A 289 10.16 -0.20 8.37
N THR A 290 9.67 1.03 8.56
CA THR A 290 10.26 1.99 9.51
C THR A 290 9.65 1.91 10.91
N LEU A 291 8.37 1.56 11.03
CA LEU A 291 7.67 1.51 12.32
C LEU A 291 8.10 0.25 13.08
N PRO A 292 8.61 0.37 14.32
CA PRO A 292 9.01 -0.77 15.10
C PRO A 292 7.78 -1.58 15.57
N ILE A 293 7.90 -2.90 15.51
CA ILE A 293 6.94 -3.84 16.09
C ILE A 293 7.42 -4.22 17.48
N TYR A 294 6.73 -3.75 18.52
CA TYR A 294 7.06 -4.03 19.94
C TYR A 294 6.19 -5.12 20.57
N ASP A 295 5.15 -5.54 19.87
CA ASP A 295 4.16 -6.52 20.30
C ASP A 295 4.28 -7.81 19.46
N CYS A 296 3.24 -8.63 19.48
CA CYS A 296 3.23 -9.94 18.82
C CYS A 296 2.75 -9.92 17.36
N TYR A 297 2.60 -8.75 16.72
CA TYR A 297 2.17 -8.70 15.32
C TYR A 297 3.20 -9.35 14.40
N ALA A 298 2.74 -10.22 13.49
CA ALA A 298 3.57 -10.70 12.40
C ALA A 298 3.84 -9.56 11.40
N PRO A 299 4.97 -9.57 10.66
CA PRO A 299 5.27 -8.53 9.68
C PRO A 299 4.18 -8.29 8.63
N ILE A 300 3.48 -9.35 8.21
CA ILE A 300 2.36 -9.25 7.27
C ILE A 300 1.16 -8.53 7.88
N ASP A 301 0.83 -8.82 9.14
CA ASP A 301 -0.30 -8.21 9.84
C ASP A 301 0.02 -6.73 10.17
N HIS A 302 1.28 -6.45 10.52
CA HIS A 302 1.75 -5.08 10.71
C HIS A 302 1.64 -4.26 9.42
N TRP A 303 2.09 -4.80 8.29
CA TRP A 303 1.94 -4.15 6.99
C TRP A 303 0.47 -3.94 6.63
N GLN A 304 -0.40 -4.92 6.90
CA GLN A 304 -1.84 -4.78 6.67
C GLN A 304 -2.43 -3.68 7.55
N TRP A 305 -2.08 -3.62 8.84
CA TRP A 305 -2.51 -2.54 9.74
C TRP A 305 -2.13 -1.17 9.20
N VAL A 306 -0.86 -0.97 8.80
CA VAL A 306 -0.40 0.26 8.14
C VAL A 306 -1.28 0.57 6.93
N SER A 307 -1.54 -0.43 6.09
CA SER A 307 -2.37 -0.30 4.89
C SER A 307 -3.83 0.09 5.17
N THR A 308 -4.42 -0.37 6.28
CA THR A 308 -5.84 -0.07 6.59
C THR A 308 -6.12 1.41 6.82
N LEU A 309 -5.10 2.22 7.14
CA LEU A 309 -5.27 3.66 7.32
C LEU A 309 -5.58 4.40 6.01
N TRP A 310 -5.41 3.76 4.86
CA TRP A 310 -5.81 4.31 3.55
C TRP A 310 -7.33 4.28 3.31
N ARG A 311 -8.12 3.70 4.22
CA ARG A 311 -9.57 3.63 4.07
C ARG A 311 -10.17 5.03 3.99
N GLY A 312 -10.97 5.28 2.96
CA GLY A 312 -11.60 6.59 2.73
C GLY A 312 -10.72 7.58 1.95
N ILE A 313 -9.57 7.13 1.46
CA ILE A 313 -8.78 7.78 0.41
C ILE A 313 -9.11 7.07 -0.92
N ILE A 314 -9.16 7.82 -2.02
CA ILE A 314 -9.42 7.29 -3.37
C ILE A 314 -8.29 6.38 -3.85
N GLY A 315 -8.65 5.21 -4.40
CA GLY A 315 -7.73 4.30 -5.05
C GLY A 315 -7.43 4.68 -6.50
N PRO A 316 -6.27 4.28 -7.05
CA PRO A 316 -5.91 4.55 -8.44
C PRO A 316 -6.66 3.65 -9.41
N ASP A 317 -7.06 4.20 -10.55
CA ASP A 317 -7.62 3.46 -11.67
C ASP A 317 -6.55 2.63 -12.39
N LEU A 318 -5.34 3.18 -12.47
CA LEU A 318 -4.16 2.52 -13.00
C LEU A 318 -2.99 2.64 -12.02
N VAL A 319 -2.41 1.50 -11.68
CA VAL A 319 -1.11 1.41 -11.00
C VAL A 319 -0.02 1.10 -12.02
N ILE A 320 0.92 2.02 -12.17
CA ILE A 320 2.18 1.80 -12.88
C ILE A 320 3.19 1.27 -11.87
N TYR A 321 3.36 -0.06 -11.84
CA TYR A 321 4.25 -0.72 -10.90
C TYR A 321 5.66 -0.84 -11.46
N VAL A 322 6.60 -0.13 -10.86
CA VAL A 322 8.03 -0.18 -11.16
C VAL A 322 8.66 -1.35 -10.41
N LYS A 323 9.12 -2.33 -11.19
CA LYS A 323 9.76 -3.54 -10.70
C LYS A 323 11.22 -3.55 -11.10
N SER A 324 12.12 -3.57 -10.10
CA SER A 324 13.53 -3.84 -10.34
C SER A 324 13.72 -5.32 -10.66
N VAL A 325 14.36 -5.62 -11.80
CA VAL A 325 14.52 -6.99 -12.30
C VAL A 325 15.90 -7.21 -12.92
N THR A 326 16.26 -8.47 -13.19
CA THR A 326 17.47 -8.75 -13.98
C THR A 326 17.22 -8.47 -15.46
N GLU A 327 18.31 -8.27 -16.22
CA GLU A 327 18.19 -8.01 -17.67
C GLU A 327 17.58 -9.21 -18.41
N GLU A 328 17.86 -10.43 -17.94
CA GLU A 328 17.29 -11.66 -18.49
C GLU A 328 15.76 -11.65 -18.35
N GLU A 329 15.21 -11.21 -17.21
CA GLU A 329 13.75 -11.10 -17.04
C GLU A 329 13.14 -10.10 -18.04
N ILE A 330 13.83 -8.98 -18.32
CA ILE A 330 13.38 -7.99 -19.31
C ILE A 330 13.39 -8.58 -20.72
N THR A 331 14.44 -9.33 -21.08
CA THR A 331 14.50 -9.97 -22.40
C THR A 331 13.41 -11.02 -22.61
N HIS A 332 13.03 -11.74 -21.55
CA HIS A 332 12.03 -12.80 -21.60
C HIS A 332 10.59 -12.27 -21.53
N ALA A 333 10.30 -11.37 -20.60
CA ALA A 333 8.94 -10.90 -20.30
C ALA A 333 8.61 -9.52 -20.87
N GLY A 334 9.58 -8.83 -21.48
CA GLY A 334 9.44 -7.47 -21.97
C GLY A 334 9.54 -6.41 -20.86
N ALA A 335 9.87 -5.19 -21.26
CA ALA A 335 10.05 -4.06 -20.33
C ALA A 335 8.73 -3.50 -19.78
N VAL A 336 7.62 -3.60 -20.54
CA VAL A 336 6.31 -3.09 -20.15
C VAL A 336 5.24 -4.15 -20.44
N GLU A 337 4.38 -4.43 -19.46
CA GLU A 337 3.32 -5.43 -19.56
C GLU A 337 2.07 -4.96 -18.80
N PHE A 338 0.89 -5.02 -19.42
CA PHE A 338 -0.38 -4.86 -18.70
C PHE A 338 -0.81 -6.16 -18.04
N ARG A 339 -1.25 -6.06 -16.79
CA ARG A 339 -1.81 -7.16 -16.01
C ARG A 339 -3.21 -6.79 -15.54
N GLY A 340 -4.21 -7.30 -16.26
CA GLY A 340 -5.60 -6.88 -16.08
C GLY A 340 -5.82 -5.42 -16.50
N HIS A 341 -6.96 -4.84 -16.10
CA HIS A 341 -7.38 -3.51 -16.56
C HIS A 341 -6.77 -2.32 -15.81
N GLY A 342 -6.13 -2.55 -14.66
CA GLY A 342 -5.70 -1.49 -13.74
C GLY A 342 -4.26 -1.57 -13.28
N VAL A 343 -3.41 -2.39 -13.92
CA VAL A 343 -1.99 -2.47 -13.56
C VAL A 343 -1.10 -2.55 -14.81
N MET A 344 -0.15 -1.63 -14.92
CA MET A 344 0.94 -1.67 -15.88
C MET A 344 2.24 -1.96 -15.14
N VAL A 345 2.90 -3.07 -15.44
CA VAL A 345 4.20 -3.43 -14.88
C VAL A 345 5.30 -2.86 -15.75
N VAL A 346 6.19 -2.06 -15.16
CA VAL A 346 7.37 -1.48 -15.78
C VAL A 346 8.60 -2.12 -15.15
N ARG A 347 9.35 -2.87 -15.95
CA ARG A 347 10.57 -3.57 -15.55
C ARG A 347 11.79 -2.70 -15.85
N VAL A 348 12.57 -2.40 -14.83
CA VAL A 348 13.83 -1.66 -14.96
C VAL A 348 14.95 -2.52 -14.41
N ALA A 349 16.06 -2.63 -15.16
CA ALA A 349 17.18 -3.47 -14.74
C ALA A 349 17.79 -2.95 -13.43
N HIS A 350 18.16 -3.86 -12.52
CA HIS A 350 18.82 -3.50 -11.26
C HIS A 350 19.99 -2.53 -11.50
N ASN A 351 20.06 -1.47 -10.69
CA ASN A 351 21.11 -0.45 -10.76
C ASN A 351 21.25 0.30 -12.10
N LYS A 352 20.30 0.12 -13.04
CA LYS A 352 20.25 0.89 -14.28
C LYS A 352 19.15 1.93 -14.23
N SER A 353 19.30 2.95 -15.08
CA SER A 353 18.26 3.95 -15.32
C SER A 353 17.23 3.44 -16.33
N LEU A 354 16.05 4.06 -16.30
CA LEU A 354 15.05 3.90 -17.35
C LEU A 354 15.65 4.24 -18.73
N ASP A 355 15.54 3.32 -19.68
CA ASP A 355 15.98 3.54 -21.05
C ASP A 355 14.91 4.23 -21.91
N GLU A 356 15.33 4.95 -22.94
CA GLU A 356 14.45 5.74 -23.79
C GLU A 356 13.40 4.90 -24.53
N LYS A 357 13.73 3.65 -24.91
CA LYS A 357 12.79 2.75 -25.58
C LYS A 357 11.66 2.36 -24.62
N THR A 358 11.99 2.05 -23.38
CA THR A 358 11.00 1.77 -22.32
C THR A 358 10.17 3.01 -22.00
N GLU A 359 10.78 4.20 -21.87
CA GLU A 359 10.05 5.48 -21.68
C GLU A 359 9.01 5.73 -22.79
N ARG A 360 9.39 5.55 -24.06
CA ARG A 360 8.47 5.68 -25.20
C ARG A 360 7.34 4.66 -25.15
N ARG A 361 7.64 3.42 -24.73
CA ARG A 361 6.61 2.37 -24.60
C ARG A 361 5.61 2.69 -23.49
N ILE A 362 6.09 3.11 -22.32
CA ILE A 362 5.23 3.54 -21.20
C ILE A 362 4.30 4.66 -21.67
N SER A 363 4.86 5.67 -22.34
CA SER A 363 4.11 6.82 -22.85
C SER A 363 3.01 6.39 -23.81
N PHE A 364 3.32 5.53 -24.78
CA PHE A 364 2.33 5.01 -25.72
C PHE A 364 1.20 4.24 -25.02
N GLU A 365 1.55 3.27 -24.19
CA GLU A 365 0.61 2.39 -23.49
C GLU A 365 -0.32 3.16 -22.55
N LEU A 366 0.23 4.13 -21.82
CA LEU A 366 -0.53 4.97 -20.91
C LEU A 366 -1.54 5.85 -21.65
N VAL A 367 -1.12 6.49 -22.74
CA VAL A 367 -2.00 7.36 -23.53
C VAL A 367 -3.12 6.56 -24.18
N GLU A 368 -2.81 5.38 -24.73
CA GLU A 368 -3.83 4.50 -25.30
C GLU A 368 -4.79 3.97 -24.22
N TRP A 369 -4.31 3.66 -23.02
CA TRP A 369 -5.17 3.29 -21.89
C TRP A 369 -6.09 4.44 -21.47
N ILE A 370 -5.59 5.68 -21.40
CA ILE A 370 -6.40 6.87 -21.09
C ILE A 370 -7.49 7.07 -22.16
N ARG A 371 -7.12 7.00 -23.44
CA ARG A 371 -8.08 7.11 -24.57
C ARG A 371 -9.09 5.98 -24.60
N GLY A 372 -8.69 4.78 -24.17
CA GLY A 372 -9.56 3.64 -24.03
C GLY A 372 -10.69 3.84 -23.01
N GLY A 373 -10.49 4.72 -22.02
CA GLY A 373 -11.56 5.19 -21.13
C GLY A 373 -12.15 4.12 -20.22
N SER A 374 -11.44 3.02 -19.94
CA SER A 374 -11.97 1.90 -19.12
C SER A 374 -12.37 2.32 -17.70
N TYR A 375 -11.75 3.38 -17.16
CA TYR A 375 -12.07 3.97 -15.86
C TYR A 375 -13.43 4.71 -15.83
N GLN A 376 -14.09 4.89 -16.98
CA GLN A 376 -15.41 5.51 -17.11
C GLN A 376 -16.56 4.49 -17.06
N GLU A 377 -16.26 3.20 -17.00
CA GLU A 377 -17.29 2.15 -16.97
C GLU A 377 -18.25 2.35 -15.79
N GLY A 378 -19.56 2.34 -16.07
CA GLY A 378 -20.62 2.56 -15.08
C GLY A 378 -20.99 4.01 -14.80
N PHE A 379 -20.23 5.02 -15.27
CA PHE A 379 -20.52 6.44 -15.03
C PHE A 379 -21.49 7.08 -16.06
N GLY A 380 -21.98 6.30 -17.02
CA GLY A 380 -22.73 6.81 -18.18
C GLY A 380 -21.80 7.53 -19.17
N ARG A 381 -21.96 7.28 -20.48
CA ARG A 381 -21.28 8.14 -21.48
C ARG A 381 -22.00 9.49 -21.45
N GLY A 382 -21.28 10.54 -21.06
CA GLY A 382 -21.71 11.92 -21.30
C GLY A 382 -21.80 12.22 -22.78
#